data_AF-Q0ZS53-F1
#
_entry.id   AF-Q0ZS53-F1
#
_cell.length_a   1.000
_cell.length_b   1.000
_cell.length_c   1.000
_cell.angle_alpha   90.00
_cell.angle_beta   90.00
_cell.angle_gamma   90.00
#
_symmetry.space_group_name_H-M   'P 1'
#
loop_
_entity.id
_entity.type
_entity.pdbx_description
1 polymer ?
#
loop_
_entity_poly.entity_id
_entity_poly.type
_entity_poly.pdbx_seq_one_letter_code
_entity_poly.pdbx_strand_id
1 'polypeptide(L)'
;MNNLLTFFGVLCFLGFANSLRFPRDPDQTRWAEKTCLREFSRAPPSLLKKWQQLDFPNTNLTHCFIKCFTSYLGVYNDTTKKFNVDGIKTQFKSQEIPAPQGLETLRKTSKGTCKDIYLMTVDLVKKNKLQFAKAFHGISAEAAKWYTQHKGNVKGKYQKASEFCKSKDDECRLHCRFYYYRLVDEDYQIFNRNLKINGISNAQLQQCRNKASQAKGCQVAKVLRQCLKDINPENVKATLKELDEISAK
;
A
#
# COMPACT_ATOMS: atom_id res chain seq x y z
N MET A 1 42.57 -14.40 -18.62
CA MET A 1 42.29 -14.19 -17.18
C MET A 1 42.63 -12.74 -16.87
N ASN A 2 41.79 -11.82 -16.41
CA ASN A 2 40.41 -11.80 -15.95
C ASN A 2 39.86 -10.40 -16.27
N ASN A 3 39.02 -10.26 -17.29
CA ASN A 3 38.25 -9.03 -17.57
C ASN A 3 36.74 -9.26 -17.33
N LEU A 4 36.41 -10.16 -16.40
CA LEU A 4 35.03 -10.56 -16.09
C LEU A 4 34.49 -9.98 -14.78
N LEU A 5 35.31 -9.22 -14.02
CA LEU A 5 34.96 -8.73 -12.68
C LEU A 5 34.38 -7.32 -12.65
N THR A 6 34.33 -6.61 -13.78
CA THR A 6 33.83 -5.22 -13.85
C THR A 6 32.35 -5.10 -14.22
N PHE A 7 31.63 -6.22 -14.43
CA PHE A 7 30.20 -6.22 -14.77
C PHE A 7 29.26 -6.65 -13.63
N PHE A 8 29.79 -7.06 -12.48
CA PHE A 8 28.97 -7.52 -11.34
C PHE A 8 28.62 -6.41 -10.31
N GLY A 9 29.02 -5.15 -10.56
CA GLY A 9 28.84 -4.04 -9.62
C GLY A 9 27.63 -3.12 -9.84
N VAL A 10 26.81 -3.33 -10.88
CA VAL A 10 25.76 -2.35 -11.29
C VAL A 10 24.34 -2.95 -11.33
N LEU A 11 24.11 -4.10 -10.68
CA LEU A 11 22.77 -4.72 -10.57
C LEU A 11 22.16 -4.72 -9.16
N CYS A 12 22.80 -4.05 -8.18
CA CYS A 12 22.32 -3.97 -6.80
C CYS A 12 21.59 -2.66 -6.44
N PHE A 13 21.37 -1.74 -7.39
CA PHE A 13 20.73 -0.43 -7.11
C PHE A 13 19.39 -0.19 -7.80
N LEU A 14 18.66 -1.25 -8.16
CA LEU A 14 17.21 -1.14 -8.32
C LEU A 14 16.56 -1.30 -6.94
N GLY A 15 16.71 -0.26 -6.12
CA GLY A 15 16.07 -0.11 -4.82
C GLY A 15 14.56 -0.09 -4.97
N PHE A 16 13.96 -1.28 -4.98
CA PHE A 16 12.55 -1.52 -4.68
C PHE A 16 12.50 -2.61 -3.61
N ALA A 17 12.88 -2.23 -2.39
CA ALA A 17 12.65 -3.06 -1.20
C ALA A 17 11.14 -3.04 -0.89
N ASN A 18 10.37 -3.81 -1.67
CA ASN A 18 8.93 -4.02 -1.50
C ASN A 18 8.65 -4.98 -0.32
N SER A 19 9.14 -4.66 0.88
CA SER A 19 8.70 -5.34 2.10
C SER A 19 8.23 -4.31 3.10
N LEU A 20 7.02 -3.80 2.87
CA LEU A 20 6.25 -3.11 3.90
C LEU A 20 6.35 -3.87 5.22
N ARG A 21 6.45 -3.14 6.33
CA ARG A 21 6.60 -3.77 7.65
C ARG A 21 5.32 -4.51 8.03
N PHE A 22 5.48 -5.66 8.64
CA PHE A 22 4.40 -6.42 9.28
C PHE A 22 4.64 -6.46 10.79
N PRO A 23 3.58 -6.45 11.63
CA PRO A 23 2.17 -6.43 11.23
C PRO A 23 1.70 -5.08 10.68
N ARG A 24 0.65 -5.11 9.86
CA ARG A 24 -0.08 -3.93 9.38
C ARG A 24 -1.04 -3.45 10.45
N ASP A 25 -1.02 -2.14 10.69
CA ASP A 25 -1.96 -1.48 11.59
C ASP A 25 -3.32 -1.19 10.91
N PRO A 26 -4.37 -0.83 11.69
CA PRO A 26 -5.68 -0.48 11.13
C PRO A 26 -5.69 0.69 10.13
N ASP A 27 -4.81 1.69 10.22
CA ASP A 27 -4.75 2.78 9.24
C ASP A 27 -4.20 2.27 7.91
N GLN A 28 -3.18 1.42 7.95
CA GLN A 28 -2.60 0.79 6.77
C GLN A 28 -3.58 -0.16 6.07
N THR A 29 -4.27 -1.03 6.82
CA THR A 29 -5.24 -1.97 6.21
C THR A 29 -6.46 -1.23 5.65
N ARG A 30 -6.99 -0.27 6.41
CA ARG A 30 -8.08 0.60 5.95
C ARG A 30 -7.68 1.41 4.73
N TRP A 31 -6.48 1.97 4.69
CA TRP A 31 -6.00 2.73 3.55
C TRP A 31 -5.97 1.86 2.29
N ALA A 32 -5.44 0.63 2.38
CA ALA A 32 -5.39 -0.30 1.25
C ALA A 32 -6.80 -0.60 0.72
N GLU A 33 -7.75 -0.94 1.61
CA GLU A 33 -9.13 -1.22 1.26
C GLU A 33 -9.81 0.00 0.60
N LYS A 34 -9.79 1.16 1.27
CA LYS A 34 -10.47 2.38 0.81
C LYS A 34 -9.88 2.91 -0.50
N THR A 35 -8.57 2.77 -0.70
CA THR A 35 -7.92 3.20 -1.93
C THR A 35 -8.34 2.29 -3.09
N CYS A 36 -8.31 0.97 -2.91
CA CYS A 36 -8.79 0.05 -3.95
C CYS A 36 -10.28 0.22 -4.25
N LEU A 37 -11.14 0.37 -3.23
CA LEU A 37 -12.56 0.67 -3.47
C LEU A 37 -12.76 1.94 -4.31
N ARG A 38 -11.89 2.94 -4.15
CA ARG A 38 -11.94 4.16 -4.95
C ARG A 38 -11.43 3.97 -6.37
N GLU A 39 -10.34 3.22 -6.56
CA GLU A 39 -9.84 2.90 -7.90
C GLU A 39 -10.86 2.11 -8.74
N PHE A 40 -11.70 1.33 -8.06
CA PHE A 40 -12.78 0.56 -8.65
C PHE A 40 -14.18 1.14 -8.38
N SER A 41 -14.30 2.45 -8.10
CA SER A 41 -15.57 3.11 -7.72
C SER A 41 -16.66 3.03 -8.80
N ARG A 42 -16.28 2.79 -10.06
CA ARG A 42 -17.20 2.55 -11.18
C ARG A 42 -17.85 1.16 -11.20
N ALA A 43 -17.43 0.25 -10.32
CA ALA A 43 -18.06 -1.06 -10.20
C ALA A 43 -19.49 -0.92 -9.64
N PRO A 44 -20.41 -1.86 -9.94
CA PRO A 44 -21.77 -1.81 -9.41
C PRO A 44 -21.79 -1.71 -7.87
N PRO A 45 -22.66 -0.88 -7.27
CA PRO A 45 -22.73 -0.74 -5.81
C PRO A 45 -22.92 -2.06 -5.05
N SER A 46 -23.67 -3.00 -5.64
CA SER A 46 -23.86 -4.34 -5.09
C SER A 46 -22.55 -5.14 -5.03
N LEU A 47 -21.65 -4.94 -5.98
CA LEU A 47 -20.34 -5.58 -6.03
C LEU A 47 -19.37 -4.94 -5.01
N LEU A 48 -19.39 -3.61 -4.90
CA LEU A 48 -18.62 -2.89 -3.87
C LEU A 48 -18.99 -3.33 -2.45
N LYS A 49 -20.30 -3.51 -2.18
CA LYS A 49 -20.80 -4.00 -0.89
C LYS A 49 -20.31 -5.42 -0.59
N LYS A 50 -20.29 -6.30 -1.59
CA LYS A 50 -19.74 -7.66 -1.44
C LYS A 50 -18.26 -7.64 -1.06
N TRP A 51 -17.46 -6.82 -1.74
CA TRP A 51 -16.02 -6.71 -1.45
C TRP A 51 -15.75 -6.23 -0.02
N GLN A 52 -16.49 -5.23 0.47
CA GLN A 52 -16.41 -4.75 1.86
C GLN A 52 -16.78 -5.82 2.89
N GLN A 53 -17.61 -6.80 2.49
CA GLN A 53 -18.00 -7.93 3.30
C GLN A 53 -17.08 -9.15 3.10
N LEU A 54 -15.93 -9.01 2.42
CA LEU A 54 -15.05 -10.12 2.05
C LEU A 54 -15.79 -11.23 1.28
N ASP A 55 -16.77 -10.86 0.46
CA ASP A 55 -17.37 -11.72 -0.56
C ASP A 55 -16.85 -11.29 -1.93
N PHE A 56 -16.21 -12.22 -2.64
CA PHE A 56 -15.46 -11.93 -3.85
C PHE A 56 -15.98 -12.78 -5.02
N PRO A 57 -17.06 -12.33 -5.72
CA PRO A 57 -17.59 -13.03 -6.88
C PRO A 57 -16.56 -13.14 -8.01
N ASN A 58 -16.61 -14.25 -8.76
CA ASN A 58 -15.68 -14.51 -9.85
C ASN A 58 -15.95 -13.62 -11.09
N THR A 59 -15.45 -12.39 -11.06
CA THR A 59 -15.55 -11.41 -12.16
C THR A 59 -14.22 -10.71 -12.39
N ASN A 60 -13.97 -10.23 -13.61
CA ASN A 60 -12.74 -9.51 -13.95
C ASN A 60 -12.49 -8.30 -13.03
N LEU A 61 -13.55 -7.59 -12.62
CA LEU A 61 -13.44 -6.47 -11.69
C LEU A 61 -12.99 -6.94 -10.30
N THR A 62 -13.61 -7.99 -9.76
CA THR A 62 -13.20 -8.57 -8.47
C THR A 62 -11.76 -9.05 -8.51
N HIS A 63 -11.33 -9.66 -9.63
CA HIS A 63 -9.97 -10.15 -9.76
C HIS A 63 -8.95 -9.02 -9.57
N CYS A 64 -9.16 -7.89 -10.25
CA CYS A 64 -8.25 -6.77 -10.15
C CYS A 64 -8.40 -5.99 -8.84
N PHE A 65 -9.58 -5.98 -8.22
CA PHE A 65 -9.75 -5.49 -6.86
C PHE A 65 -8.90 -6.29 -5.86
N ILE A 66 -8.94 -7.63 -5.92
CA ILE A 66 -8.13 -8.50 -5.06
C ILE A 66 -6.64 -8.27 -5.28
N LYS A 67 -6.21 -8.14 -6.54
CA LYS A 67 -4.83 -7.76 -6.85
C LYS A 67 -4.45 -6.43 -6.20
N CYS A 68 -5.25 -5.38 -6.41
CA CYS A 68 -5.01 -4.07 -5.81
C CYS A 68 -4.88 -4.18 -4.29
N PHE A 69 -5.84 -4.84 -3.64
CA PHE A 69 -5.90 -4.89 -2.19
C PHE A 69 -4.71 -5.67 -1.60
N THR A 70 -4.36 -6.82 -2.20
CA THR A 70 -3.21 -7.61 -1.76
C THR A 70 -1.87 -6.90 -1.99
N SER A 71 -1.71 -6.19 -3.11
CA SER A 71 -0.53 -5.36 -3.36
C SER A 71 -0.40 -4.22 -2.35
N TYR A 72 -1.48 -3.47 -2.10
CA TYR A 72 -1.47 -2.33 -1.17
C TYR A 72 -1.37 -2.72 0.30
N LEU A 73 -1.82 -3.93 0.66
CA LEU A 73 -1.53 -4.51 1.98
C LEU A 73 -0.06 -4.94 2.13
N GLY A 74 0.71 -5.01 1.05
CA GLY A 74 2.08 -5.54 1.06
C GLY A 74 2.15 -7.06 1.20
N VAL A 75 1.02 -7.76 1.11
CA VAL A 75 0.99 -9.23 1.16
C VAL A 75 1.31 -9.85 -0.20
N TYR A 76 1.24 -9.07 -1.28
CA TYR A 76 1.67 -9.46 -2.61
C TYR A 76 2.63 -8.42 -3.20
N ASN A 77 3.72 -8.89 -3.81
CA ASN A 77 4.73 -8.03 -4.42
C ASN A 77 4.63 -8.14 -5.95
N ASP A 78 4.22 -7.06 -6.61
CA ASP A 78 4.06 -7.01 -8.07
C ASP A 78 5.37 -7.23 -8.84
N THR A 79 6.51 -6.83 -8.27
CA THR A 79 7.83 -6.97 -8.90
C THR A 79 8.31 -8.41 -8.86
N THR A 80 8.27 -9.04 -7.68
CA THR A 80 8.74 -10.44 -7.52
C THR A 80 7.67 -11.46 -7.89
N LYS A 81 6.41 -11.02 -8.07
CA LYS A 81 5.22 -11.82 -8.34
C LYS A 81 4.91 -12.87 -7.26
N LYS A 82 5.29 -12.58 -6.01
CA LYS A 82 5.17 -13.50 -4.87
C LYS A 82 4.34 -12.91 -3.74
N PHE A 83 3.65 -13.79 -3.01
CA PHE A 83 3.05 -13.43 -1.74
C PHE A 83 4.07 -13.44 -0.61
N ASN A 84 3.95 -12.48 0.31
CA ASN A 84 4.70 -12.44 1.56
C ASN A 84 4.01 -13.32 2.61
N VAL A 85 4.15 -14.65 2.47
CA VAL A 85 3.52 -15.62 3.37
C VAL A 85 3.95 -15.41 4.83
N ASP A 86 5.21 -15.05 5.06
CA ASP A 86 5.74 -14.83 6.41
C ASP A 86 5.20 -13.53 7.03
N GLY A 87 4.99 -12.48 6.22
CA GLY A 87 4.24 -11.28 6.62
C GLY A 87 2.79 -11.58 7.00
N ILE A 88 2.10 -12.42 6.20
CA ILE A 88 0.74 -12.87 6.55
C ILE A 88 0.75 -13.62 7.88
N LYS A 89 1.67 -14.59 8.09
CA LYS A 89 1.78 -15.30 9.38
C LYS A 89 2.04 -14.35 10.56
N THR A 90 2.92 -13.37 10.36
CA THR A 90 3.21 -12.32 11.35
C THR A 90 1.96 -11.51 11.70
N GLN A 91 1.12 -11.20 10.70
CA GLN A 91 -0.16 -10.52 10.92
C GLN A 91 -1.07 -11.33 11.86
N PHE A 92 -1.28 -12.61 11.54
CA PHE A 92 -2.16 -13.49 12.35
C PHE A 92 -1.62 -13.63 13.78
N LYS A 93 -0.31 -13.83 13.93
CA LYS A 93 0.35 -13.89 15.25
C LYS A 93 0.15 -12.60 16.05
N SER A 94 0.20 -11.42 15.41
CA SER A 94 -0.03 -10.13 16.09
C SER A 94 -1.44 -9.95 16.64
N GLN A 95 -2.41 -10.69 16.10
CA GLN A 95 -3.80 -10.70 16.56
C GLN A 95 -4.10 -11.92 17.45
N GLU A 96 -3.06 -12.62 17.92
CA GLU A 96 -3.15 -13.79 18.80
C GLU A 96 -4.05 -14.89 18.24
N ILE A 97 -4.06 -15.05 16.90
CA ILE A 97 -4.82 -16.09 16.21
C ILE A 97 -3.89 -16.96 15.36
N PRO A 98 -4.19 -18.27 15.24
CA PRO A 98 -3.39 -19.15 14.40
C PRO A 98 -3.53 -18.77 12.93
N ALA A 99 -2.42 -18.85 12.19
CA ALA A 99 -2.43 -18.64 10.75
C ALA A 99 -3.21 -19.78 10.05
N PRO A 100 -4.02 -19.48 9.01
CA PRO A 100 -4.88 -20.47 8.38
C PRO A 100 -4.08 -21.54 7.65
N GLN A 101 -4.58 -22.78 7.71
CA GLN A 101 -4.06 -23.87 6.89
C GLN A 101 -4.16 -23.53 5.40
N GLY A 102 -3.15 -23.91 4.62
CA GLY A 102 -3.10 -23.68 3.18
C GLY A 102 -2.36 -22.41 2.75
N LEU A 103 -1.89 -21.56 3.68
CA LEU A 103 -1.05 -20.39 3.34
C LEU A 103 0.21 -20.75 2.52
N GLU A 104 0.78 -21.92 2.76
CA GLU A 104 1.97 -22.39 2.03
C GLU A 104 1.75 -22.50 0.52
N THR A 105 0.50 -22.68 0.07
CA THR A 105 0.16 -22.71 -1.36
C THR A 105 0.46 -21.37 -2.05
N LEU A 106 0.46 -20.26 -1.31
CA LEU A 106 0.79 -18.92 -1.80
C LEU A 106 2.29 -18.69 -2.02
N ARG A 107 3.18 -19.58 -1.55
CA ARG A 107 4.63 -19.45 -1.79
C ARG A 107 5.01 -19.63 -3.27
N LYS A 108 4.12 -20.23 -4.07
CA LYS A 108 4.32 -20.37 -5.51
C LYS A 108 4.39 -18.99 -6.16
N THR A 109 5.29 -18.84 -7.14
CA THR A 109 5.35 -17.62 -7.96
C THR A 109 4.08 -17.55 -8.81
N SER A 110 3.41 -16.40 -8.78
CA SER A 110 2.22 -16.14 -9.60
C SER A 110 2.62 -15.68 -11.01
N LYS A 111 1.68 -15.74 -11.95
CA LYS A 111 1.77 -15.09 -13.27
C LYS A 111 1.63 -13.56 -13.18
N GLY A 112 1.20 -13.04 -12.03
CA GLY A 112 1.01 -11.61 -11.76
C GLY A 112 -0.21 -10.96 -12.40
N THR A 113 -1.06 -11.75 -13.05
CA THR A 113 -2.34 -11.27 -13.59
C THR A 113 -3.38 -11.19 -12.49
N CYS A 114 -4.39 -10.32 -12.65
CA CYS A 114 -5.48 -10.19 -11.70
C CYS A 114 -6.16 -11.54 -11.41
N LYS A 115 -6.45 -12.32 -12.48
CA LYS A 115 -7.13 -13.61 -12.39
C LYS A 115 -6.30 -14.63 -11.60
N ASP A 116 -4.99 -14.69 -11.85
CA ASP A 116 -4.10 -15.64 -11.19
C ASP A 116 -4.02 -15.37 -9.68
N ILE A 117 -3.81 -14.11 -9.31
CA ILE A 117 -3.78 -13.65 -7.90
C ILE A 117 -5.12 -13.94 -7.20
N TYR A 118 -6.24 -13.70 -7.89
CA TYR A 118 -7.57 -14.04 -7.37
C TYR A 118 -7.72 -15.55 -7.12
N LEU A 119 -7.38 -16.40 -8.11
CA LEU A 119 -7.50 -17.85 -7.98
C LEU A 119 -6.62 -18.41 -6.87
N MET A 120 -5.44 -17.82 -6.63
CA MET A 120 -4.56 -18.23 -5.54
C MET A 120 -5.11 -17.88 -4.15
N THR A 121 -5.95 -16.85 -4.03
CA THR A 121 -6.32 -16.27 -2.71
C THR A 121 -7.76 -16.48 -2.31
N VAL A 122 -8.70 -16.50 -3.26
CA VAL A 122 -10.13 -16.37 -2.95
C VAL A 122 -10.66 -17.50 -2.06
N ASP A 123 -10.29 -18.75 -2.33
CA ASP A 123 -10.78 -19.90 -1.56
C ASP A 123 -10.21 -19.90 -0.13
N LEU A 124 -8.93 -19.51 0.01
CA LEU A 124 -8.29 -19.40 1.31
C LEU A 124 -8.98 -18.32 2.17
N VAL A 125 -9.26 -17.16 1.59
CA VAL A 125 -9.95 -16.06 2.29
C VAL A 125 -11.41 -16.44 2.57
N LYS A 126 -12.12 -17.05 1.62
CA LYS A 126 -13.50 -17.50 1.81
C LYS A 126 -13.62 -18.52 2.95
N LYS A 127 -12.74 -19.52 2.99
CA LYS A 127 -12.73 -20.55 4.03
C LYS A 127 -12.39 -20.00 5.42
N ASN A 128 -11.56 -18.96 5.50
CA ASN A 128 -11.07 -18.39 6.75
C ASN A 128 -11.52 -16.94 6.96
N LYS A 129 -12.69 -16.58 6.44
CA LYS A 129 -13.18 -15.20 6.31
C LYS A 129 -13.10 -14.40 7.60
N LEU A 130 -13.61 -14.95 8.71
CA LEU A 130 -13.59 -14.27 10.01
C LEU A 130 -12.17 -14.09 10.55
N GLN A 131 -11.29 -15.07 10.33
CA GLN A 131 -9.91 -14.98 10.80
C GLN A 131 -9.13 -13.93 10.00
N PHE A 132 -9.32 -13.83 8.68
CA PHE A 132 -8.74 -12.75 7.88
C PHE A 132 -9.32 -11.39 8.26
N ALA A 133 -10.62 -11.29 8.49
CA ALA A 133 -11.26 -10.06 8.95
C ALA A 133 -10.67 -9.61 10.29
N LYS A 134 -10.46 -10.52 11.24
CA LYS A 134 -9.79 -10.23 12.51
C LYS A 134 -8.32 -9.85 12.31
N ALA A 135 -7.55 -10.68 11.61
CA ALA A 135 -6.12 -10.49 11.36
C ALA A 135 -5.81 -9.10 10.78
N PHE A 136 -6.63 -8.62 9.83
CA PHE A 136 -6.40 -7.38 9.09
C PHE A 136 -7.35 -6.23 9.51
N HIS A 137 -7.88 -6.26 10.74
CA HIS A 137 -8.66 -5.17 11.33
C HIS A 137 -9.97 -4.82 10.60
N GLY A 138 -10.57 -5.80 9.91
CA GLY A 138 -11.89 -5.70 9.29
C GLY A 138 -13.05 -5.69 10.30
N ILE A 139 -12.80 -6.04 11.58
CA ILE A 139 -13.79 -5.95 12.66
C ILE A 139 -13.79 -4.52 13.22
N SER A 140 -14.85 -3.77 12.91
CA SER A 140 -14.92 -2.32 13.19
C SER A 140 -14.75 -1.95 14.67
N ALA A 141 -15.27 -2.76 15.60
CA ALA A 141 -15.15 -2.51 17.04
C ALA A 141 -13.70 -2.65 17.54
N GLU A 142 -12.97 -3.66 17.06
CA GLU A 142 -11.57 -3.89 17.41
C GLU A 142 -10.67 -2.79 16.82
N ALA A 143 -10.90 -2.42 15.56
CA ALA A 143 -10.18 -1.30 14.93
C ALA A 143 -10.41 0.03 15.67
N ALA A 144 -11.64 0.30 16.10
CA ALA A 144 -11.96 1.50 16.89
C ALA A 144 -11.22 1.51 18.23
N LYS A 145 -11.19 0.37 18.94
CA LYS A 145 -10.43 0.21 20.18
C LYS A 145 -8.94 0.49 19.97
N TRP A 146 -8.36 -0.04 18.89
CA TRP A 146 -6.95 0.18 18.57
C TRP A 146 -6.64 1.66 18.33
N TYR A 147 -7.47 2.39 17.58
CA TYR A 147 -7.29 3.84 17.37
C TYR A 147 -7.34 4.63 18.68
N THR A 148 -8.22 4.26 19.60
CA THR A 148 -8.29 4.90 20.93
C THR A 148 -7.01 4.65 21.73
N GLN A 149 -6.47 3.42 21.70
CA GLN A 149 -5.22 3.07 22.40
C GLN A 149 -3.98 3.74 21.80
N HIS A 150 -4.01 4.13 20.52
CA HIS A 150 -2.90 4.76 19.81
C HIS A 150 -3.11 6.25 19.53
N LYS A 151 -4.07 6.89 20.22
CA LYS A 151 -4.42 8.29 20.02
C LYS A 151 -3.19 9.20 20.15
N GLY A 152 -2.94 10.02 19.13
CA GLY A 152 -1.81 10.95 19.08
C GLY A 152 -0.51 10.38 18.50
N ASN A 153 -0.34 9.04 18.52
CA ASN A 153 0.82 8.38 17.93
C ASN A 153 0.61 8.04 16.44
N VAL A 154 -0.64 7.85 16.05
CA VAL A 154 -1.07 7.59 14.66
C VAL A 154 -2.19 8.55 14.27
N LYS A 155 -2.31 8.82 12.96
CA LYS A 155 -3.36 9.70 12.42
C LYS A 155 -4.73 9.13 12.77
N GLY A 156 -5.58 9.95 13.38
CA GLY A 156 -6.96 9.56 13.66
C GLY A 156 -7.73 9.18 12.39
N LYS A 157 -8.74 8.31 12.53
CA LYS A 157 -9.57 7.82 11.42
C LYS A 157 -10.22 8.93 10.58
N TYR A 158 -10.57 10.04 11.22
CA TYR A 158 -11.23 11.20 10.61
C TYR A 158 -10.36 12.46 10.59
N GLN A 159 -9.06 12.30 10.82
CA GLN A 159 -8.11 13.40 10.89
C GLN A 159 -7.37 13.52 9.55
N LYS A 160 -7.16 14.76 9.07
CA LYS A 160 -6.33 14.98 7.88
C LYS A 160 -4.87 14.69 8.19
N ALA A 161 -4.13 14.16 7.21
CA ALA A 161 -2.69 13.95 7.36
C ALA A 161 -1.95 15.27 7.59
N SER A 162 -2.34 16.35 6.91
CA SER A 162 -1.74 17.66 7.14
C SER A 162 -1.90 18.14 8.57
N GLU A 163 -3.05 17.88 9.20
CA GLU A 163 -3.35 18.24 10.58
C GLU A 163 -2.53 17.41 11.56
N PHE A 164 -2.56 16.07 11.41
CA PHE A 164 -1.81 15.15 12.27
C PHE A 164 -0.29 15.43 12.22
N CYS A 165 0.24 15.70 11.03
CA CYS A 165 1.67 15.90 10.84
C CYS A 165 2.17 17.29 11.25
N LYS A 166 1.31 18.24 11.69
CA LYS A 166 1.74 19.61 12.06
C LYS A 166 2.81 19.61 13.15
N SER A 167 2.69 18.73 14.14
CA SER A 167 3.60 18.63 15.29
C SER A 167 4.95 17.99 14.97
N LYS A 168 5.14 17.47 13.76
CA LYS A 168 6.45 16.95 13.33
C LYS A 168 7.40 18.11 13.04
N ASP A 169 8.69 17.83 13.23
CA ASP A 169 9.77 18.73 12.86
C ASP A 169 9.64 19.17 11.39
N ASP A 170 10.15 20.36 11.08
CA ASP A 170 9.98 20.95 9.75
C ASP A 170 10.63 20.08 8.66
N GLU A 171 11.69 19.33 8.99
CA GLU A 171 12.39 18.49 8.02
C GLU A 171 11.54 17.30 7.55
N CYS A 172 10.83 16.66 8.48
CA CYS A 172 10.07 15.43 8.28
C CYS A 172 8.56 15.62 8.21
N ARG A 173 8.04 16.83 8.44
CA ARG A 173 6.60 17.14 8.28
C ARG A 173 6.06 16.76 6.89
N LEU A 174 6.81 17.04 5.83
CA LEU A 174 6.41 16.66 4.47
C LEU A 174 6.41 15.14 4.29
N HIS A 175 7.44 14.46 4.81
CA HIS A 175 7.54 13.01 4.76
C HIS A 175 6.35 12.36 5.47
N CYS A 176 6.01 12.82 6.69
CA CYS A 176 4.84 12.35 7.43
C CYS A 176 3.56 12.43 6.59
N ARG A 177 3.33 13.55 5.89
CA ARG A 177 2.18 13.69 4.99
C ARG A 177 2.23 12.69 3.83
N PHE A 178 3.38 12.56 3.20
CA PHE A 178 3.58 11.67 2.06
C PHE A 178 3.44 10.19 2.44
N TYR A 179 3.82 9.83 3.67
CA TYR A 179 3.56 8.51 4.25
C TYR A 179 2.05 8.24 4.31
N TYR A 180 1.25 9.16 4.87
CA TYR A 180 -0.21 8.98 4.93
C TYR A 180 -0.89 9.06 3.56
N TYR A 181 -0.30 9.77 2.60
CA TYR A 181 -0.73 9.76 1.19
C TYR A 181 -0.27 8.51 0.43
N ARG A 182 0.59 7.67 1.03
CA ARG A 182 1.20 6.49 0.44
C ARG A 182 1.94 6.82 -0.87
N LEU A 183 2.76 7.86 -0.78
CA LEU A 183 3.77 8.20 -1.79
C LEU A 183 5.16 7.70 -1.36
N VAL A 184 5.34 7.52 -0.06
CA VAL A 184 6.49 6.89 0.58
C VAL A 184 5.98 5.93 1.67
N ASP A 185 6.81 4.99 2.11
CA ASP A 185 6.50 4.05 3.19
C ASP A 185 7.21 4.40 4.52
N GLU A 186 6.99 3.57 5.53
CA GLU A 186 7.60 3.69 6.86
C GLU A 186 9.13 3.55 6.89
N ASP A 187 9.76 3.09 5.81
CA ASP A 187 11.21 2.92 5.65
C ASP A 187 11.82 4.02 4.75
N TYR A 188 11.08 5.11 4.54
CA TYR A 188 11.45 6.23 3.68
C TYR A 188 11.64 5.83 2.21
N GLN A 189 11.11 4.69 1.78
CA GLN A 189 11.16 4.24 0.39
C GLN A 189 9.98 4.76 -0.40
N ILE A 190 10.09 4.76 -1.73
CA ILE A 190 8.99 5.12 -2.62
C ILE A 190 7.91 4.04 -2.58
N PHE A 191 6.67 4.46 -2.32
CA PHE A 191 5.52 3.58 -2.40
C PHE A 191 4.89 3.65 -3.79
N ASN A 192 4.76 2.51 -4.47
CA ASN A 192 4.24 2.44 -5.84
C ASN A 192 2.69 2.46 -5.89
N ARG A 193 2.09 3.55 -5.42
CA ARG A 193 0.65 3.81 -5.52
C ARG A 193 0.28 4.17 -6.96
N ASN A 194 -0.87 3.71 -7.44
CA ASN A 194 -1.48 4.25 -8.66
C ASN A 194 -1.91 5.71 -8.43
N LEU A 195 -1.09 6.66 -8.86
CA LEU A 195 -1.30 8.09 -8.70
C LEU A 195 -1.48 8.73 -10.07
N LYS A 196 -2.62 9.38 -10.28
CA LYS A 196 -2.89 10.16 -11.48
C LYS A 196 -2.80 11.65 -11.15
N ILE A 197 -1.93 12.36 -11.84
CA ILE A 197 -1.81 13.82 -11.77
C ILE A 197 -2.06 14.34 -13.18
N ASN A 198 -3.03 15.24 -13.35
CA ASN A 198 -3.32 15.79 -14.67
C ASN A 198 -2.07 16.46 -15.25
N GLY A 199 -1.76 16.20 -16.51
CA GLY A 199 -0.56 16.70 -17.18
C GLY A 199 0.77 16.06 -16.74
N ILE A 200 0.76 14.97 -15.97
CA ILE A 200 1.97 14.17 -15.69
C ILE A 200 1.70 12.72 -16.10
N SER A 201 2.47 12.23 -17.08
CA SER A 201 2.39 10.84 -17.54
C SER A 201 2.94 9.85 -16.52
N ASN A 202 2.57 8.57 -16.65
CA ASN A 202 3.13 7.50 -15.81
C ASN A 202 4.67 7.41 -15.93
N ALA A 203 5.23 7.66 -17.12
CA ALA A 203 6.68 7.65 -17.34
C ALA A 203 7.37 8.78 -16.57
N GLN A 204 6.81 10.00 -16.61
CA GLN A 204 7.31 11.15 -15.84
C GLN A 204 7.19 10.91 -14.32
N LEU A 205 6.06 10.36 -13.86
CA LEU A 205 5.89 9.98 -12.47
C LEU A 205 6.96 8.96 -12.04
N GLN A 206 7.21 7.94 -12.87
CA GLN A 206 8.22 6.92 -12.59
C GLN A 206 9.63 7.52 -12.57
N GLN A 207 9.95 8.46 -13.47
CA GLN A 207 11.23 9.18 -13.45
C GLN A 207 11.40 9.94 -12.13
N CYS A 208 10.38 10.65 -11.66
CA CYS A 208 10.44 11.34 -10.38
C CYS A 208 10.57 10.41 -9.18
N ARG A 209 9.93 9.24 -9.23
CA ARG A 209 10.11 8.19 -8.23
C ARG A 209 11.55 7.66 -8.20
N ASN A 210 12.11 7.37 -9.36
CA ASN A 210 13.49 6.90 -9.48
C ASN A 210 14.50 7.94 -8.99
N LYS A 211 14.25 9.23 -9.25
CA LYS A 211 15.07 10.33 -8.71
C LYS A 211 14.97 10.40 -7.19
N ALA A 212 13.76 10.31 -6.65
CA ALA A 212 13.50 10.39 -5.22
C ALA A 212 14.05 9.19 -4.44
N SER A 213 14.06 7.99 -5.01
CA SER A 213 14.61 6.79 -4.36
C SER A 213 16.12 6.84 -4.12
N GLN A 214 16.84 7.78 -4.76
CA GLN A 214 18.27 8.02 -4.50
C GLN A 214 18.51 8.90 -3.26
N ALA A 215 17.49 9.57 -2.75
CA ALA A 215 17.59 10.36 -1.52
C ALA A 215 17.46 9.47 -0.28
N LYS A 216 17.81 10.03 0.89
CA LYS A 216 17.76 9.31 2.17
C LYS A 216 16.79 9.98 3.15
N GLY A 217 16.13 9.16 3.98
CA GLY A 217 15.25 9.63 5.05
C GLY A 217 14.14 10.57 4.54
N CYS A 218 13.87 11.62 5.30
CA CYS A 218 12.80 12.57 5.01
C CYS A 218 12.98 13.34 3.69
N GLN A 219 14.19 13.35 3.11
CA GLN A 219 14.48 14.01 1.85
C GLN A 219 13.82 13.33 0.65
N VAL A 220 13.50 12.03 0.73
CA VAL A 220 12.81 11.30 -0.36
C VAL A 220 11.51 11.98 -0.75
N ALA A 221 10.69 12.39 0.24
CA ALA A 221 9.44 13.09 -0.02
C ALA A 221 9.65 14.49 -0.63
N LYS A 222 10.72 15.19 -0.23
CA LYS A 222 11.08 16.51 -0.76
C LYS A 222 11.50 16.42 -2.23
N VAL A 223 12.39 15.47 -2.55
CA VAL A 223 12.85 15.24 -3.93
C VAL A 223 11.69 14.83 -4.83
N LEU A 224 10.82 13.93 -4.36
CA LEU A 224 9.62 13.54 -5.12
C LEU A 224 8.71 14.75 -5.40
N ARG A 225 8.41 15.55 -4.38
CA ARG A 225 7.56 16.73 -4.53
C ARG A 225 8.17 17.74 -5.50
N GLN A 226 9.47 18.00 -5.39
CA GLN A 226 10.14 18.99 -6.24
C GLN A 226 10.13 18.54 -7.70
N CYS A 227 10.53 17.30 -7.98
CA CYS A 227 10.52 16.76 -9.32
C CYS A 227 9.14 16.85 -9.99
N LEU A 228 8.07 16.53 -9.26
CA LEU A 228 6.71 16.63 -9.78
C LEU A 228 6.31 18.10 -10.03
N LYS A 229 6.68 19.02 -9.13
CA LYS A 229 6.39 20.45 -9.26
C LYS A 229 7.11 21.09 -10.44
N ASP A 230 8.32 20.63 -10.76
CA ASP A 230 9.08 21.13 -11.92
C ASP A 230 8.38 20.79 -13.25
N ILE A 231 7.50 19.77 -13.25
CA ILE A 231 6.73 19.36 -14.44
C ILE A 231 5.39 20.09 -14.51
N ASN A 232 4.59 20.05 -13.43
CA ASN A 232 3.27 20.69 -13.42
C ASN A 232 2.88 21.13 -11.99
N PRO A 233 3.27 22.35 -11.56
CA PRO A 233 3.15 22.77 -10.16
C PRO A 233 1.70 22.88 -9.69
N GLU A 234 0.80 23.40 -10.53
CA GLU A 234 -0.61 23.61 -10.17
C GLU A 234 -1.36 22.29 -10.00
N ASN A 235 -1.21 21.35 -10.93
CA ASN A 235 -1.87 20.05 -10.81
C ASN A 235 -1.30 19.22 -9.65
N VAL A 236 0.01 19.33 -9.36
CA VAL A 236 0.60 18.68 -8.18
C VAL A 236 0.03 19.26 -6.89
N LYS A 237 -0.11 20.59 -6.79
CA LYS A 237 -0.74 21.25 -5.64
C LYS A 237 -2.18 20.80 -5.47
N ALA A 238 -2.96 20.74 -6.55
CA ALA A 238 -4.34 20.27 -6.54
C ALA A 238 -4.45 18.81 -6.09
N THR A 239 -3.63 17.91 -6.66
CA THR A 239 -3.63 16.50 -6.27
C THR A 239 -3.21 16.30 -4.81
N LEU A 240 -2.18 17.01 -4.32
CA LEU A 240 -1.78 16.90 -2.91
C LEU A 240 -2.87 17.43 -1.95
N LYS A 241 -3.63 18.46 -2.37
CA LYS A 241 -4.79 18.94 -1.62
C LYS A 241 -5.90 17.87 -1.58
N GLU A 242 -6.21 17.26 -2.72
CA GLU A 242 -7.20 16.17 -2.78
C GLU A 242 -6.77 14.99 -1.90
N LEU A 243 -5.49 14.57 -1.97
CA LEU A 243 -4.93 13.51 -1.13
C LEU A 243 -5.05 13.83 0.37
N ASP A 244 -4.96 15.11 0.73
CA ASP A 244 -5.17 15.56 2.10
C ASP A 244 -6.62 15.49 2.55
N GLU A 245 -7.56 15.97 1.73
CA GLU A 245 -8.99 15.89 2.02
C GLU A 245 -9.47 14.44 2.20
N ILE A 246 -8.94 13.53 1.39
CA ILE A 246 -9.33 12.13 1.43
C ILE A 246 -8.68 11.36 2.57
N SER A 247 -7.59 11.88 3.14
CA SER A 247 -6.85 11.20 4.23
C SER A 247 -7.63 11.17 5.54
N ALA A 248 -8.64 12.02 5.66
CA ALA A 248 -9.62 12.05 6.75
C ALA A 248 -10.86 11.16 6.47
N LYS A 249 -10.94 10.52 5.29
CA LYS A 249 -12.08 9.68 4.89
C LYS A 249 -11.72 8.20 4.91
#